data_AF-A0A2P2NKR8-F1
#
_entry.id   AF-A0A2P2NKR8-F1
#
_cell.length_a   1.000
_cell.length_b   1.000
_cell.length_c   1.000
_cell.angle_alpha   90.00
_cell.angle_beta   90.00
_cell.angle_gamma   90.00
#
_symmetry.space_group_name_H-M   'P 1'
#
loop_
_entity.id
_entity.type
_entity.pdbx_description
1 polymer ?
#
loop_
_entity_poly.entity_id
_entity_poly.type
_entity_poly.pdbx_seq_one_letter_code
_entity_poly.pdbx_strand_id
1 'polypeptide(L)'
;MQHEKWSKSEDGTLYGAKITGGGSGGTVCVVGRYCLRSSQQILEIQQRYKGATGYLPFIFEGSSPGAGNFGYLRIRRRLAPN
;
A
#
# COMPACT_ATOMS: atom_id res chain seq x y z
N MET A 1 21.93 17.41 7.49
CA MET A 1 20.96 16.54 6.79
C MET A 1 20.69 17.16 5.43
N GLN A 2 21.49 16.79 4.44
CA GLN A 2 21.27 17.23 3.06
C GLN A 2 20.11 16.40 2.51
N HIS A 3 18.99 17.07 2.18
CA HIS A 3 17.99 16.47 1.33
C HIS A 3 18.63 16.29 -0.04
N GLU A 4 19.10 15.07 -0.32
CA GLU A 4 19.61 14.73 -1.64
C GLU A 4 18.55 15.02 -2.69
N LYS A 5 19.02 15.70 -3.73
CA LYS A 5 18.28 16.14 -4.90
C LYS A 5 17.57 14.92 -5.50
N TRP A 6 16.25 14.92 -5.48
CA TRP A 6 15.41 13.89 -6.09
C TRP A 6 15.85 13.73 -7.55
N SER A 7 16.53 12.63 -7.89
CA SER A 7 16.76 12.27 -9.28
C SER A 7 15.38 12.01 -9.86
N LYS A 8 14.86 13.01 -10.58
CA LYS A 8 13.60 12.93 -11.29
C LYS A 8 13.80 11.90 -12.40
N SER A 9 13.63 10.62 -12.08
CA SER A 9 13.43 9.60 -13.10
C SER A 9 12.09 9.95 -13.73
N GLU A 10 12.13 10.51 -14.94
CA GLU A 10 10.94 10.96 -15.69
C GLU A 10 9.93 9.82 -15.93
N ASP A 11 10.28 8.57 -15.60
CA ASP A 11 9.48 7.34 -15.74
C ASP A 11 9.36 6.48 -14.46
N GLY A 12 9.40 7.08 -13.27
CA GLY A 12 9.14 6.34 -12.02
C GLY A 12 7.67 5.88 -11.96
N THR A 13 7.41 4.56 -11.83
CA THR A 13 6.02 4.07 -11.69
C THR A 13 5.55 3.98 -10.24
N LEU A 14 6.44 4.22 -9.25
CA LEU A 14 6.11 4.43 -7.85
C LEU A 14 6.07 5.93 -7.53
N TYR A 15 4.94 6.40 -7.02
CA TYR A 15 4.67 7.82 -6.76
C TYR A 15 5.05 8.26 -5.35
N GLY A 16 5.00 7.34 -4.39
CA GLY A 16 5.37 7.63 -3.01
C GLY A 16 5.18 6.42 -2.10
N ALA A 17 5.72 6.53 -0.89
CA ALA A 17 5.59 5.50 0.13
C ALA A 17 5.51 6.13 1.53
N LYS A 18 4.83 5.44 2.46
CA LYS A 18 4.76 5.84 3.87
C LYS A 18 4.55 4.63 4.77
N ILE A 19 5.13 4.66 5.98
CA ILE A 19 4.81 3.69 7.02
C ILE A 19 3.31 3.75 7.37
N THR A 20 2.70 2.62 7.71
CA THR A 20 1.32 2.54 8.18
C THR A 20 1.28 2.00 9.61
N GLY A 21 0.41 2.56 10.45
CA GLY A 21 0.34 2.24 11.89
C GLY A 21 1.25 3.13 12.76
N GLY A 22 1.64 2.63 13.94
CA GLY A 22 2.37 3.40 14.97
C GLY A 22 3.89 3.51 14.80
N GLY A 23 4.50 2.76 13.87
CA GLY A 23 5.95 2.74 13.64
C GLY A 23 6.71 1.68 14.44
N SER A 24 8.04 1.83 14.54
CA SER A 24 8.97 0.86 15.16
C SER A 24 9.03 -0.51 14.48
N GLY A 25 8.66 -0.56 13.19
CA GLY A 25 8.51 -1.77 12.40
C GLY A 25 7.21 -1.72 11.59
N GLY A 26 6.70 -2.90 11.21
CA GLY A 26 5.39 -3.03 10.57
C GLY A 26 5.42 -2.93 9.06
N THR A 27 4.47 -2.19 8.49
CA THR A 27 4.18 -2.17 7.06
C THR A 27 4.43 -0.80 6.45
N VAL A 28 4.92 -0.80 5.21
CA VAL A 28 5.01 0.40 4.36
C VAL A 28 3.98 0.27 3.25
N CYS A 29 3.13 1.29 3.12
CA CYS A 29 2.24 1.43 1.96
C CYS A 29 3.01 2.17 0.86
N VAL A 30 3.00 1.60 -0.34
CA VAL A 30 3.59 2.21 -1.55
C VAL A 30 2.46 2.47 -2.53
N VAL A 31 2.41 3.69 -3.07
CA VAL A 31 1.45 4.09 -4.10
C VAL A 31 2.19 4.20 -5.42
N GLY A 32 1.65 3.58 -6.46
CA GLY A 32 2.23 3.59 -7.79
C GLY A 32 1.20 3.26 -8.87
N ARG A 33 1.66 3.26 -10.12
CA ARG A 33 0.86 2.87 -11.28
C ARG A 33 0.57 1.37 -11.22
N TYR A 34 -0.65 0.96 -11.55
CA TYR A 34 -0.99 -0.45 -11.71
C TYR A 34 -0.42 -0.99 -13.03
N CYS A 35 0.82 -1.47 -13.00
CA CYS A 35 1.49 -2.08 -14.14
C CYS A 35 2.61 -3.03 -13.69
N LEU A 36 3.02 -3.92 -14.60
CA LEU A 36 4.08 -4.91 -14.35
C LEU A 36 5.39 -4.28 -13.85
N ARG A 37 5.76 -3.11 -14.39
CA ARG A 37 6.97 -2.37 -14.00
C ARG A 37 6.94 -1.98 -12.52
N SER A 38 5.79 -1.55 -11.99
CA SER A 38 5.68 -1.24 -10.56
C SER A 38 5.89 -2.48 -9.70
N SER A 39 5.28 -3.62 -10.07
CA SER A 39 5.46 -4.87 -9.33
C SER A 39 6.93 -5.33 -9.33
N GLN A 40 7.63 -5.19 -10.46
CA GLN A 40 9.08 -5.46 -10.55
C GLN A 40 9.89 -4.56 -9.61
N GLN A 41 9.58 -3.25 -9.57
CA GLN A 41 10.26 -2.33 -8.65
C GLN A 41 10.01 -2.67 -7.17
N ILE A 42 8.80 -3.12 -6.81
CA ILE A 42 8.50 -3.59 -5.44
C ILE A 42 9.33 -4.84 -5.09
N LEU A 43 9.46 -5.79 -6.02
CA LEU A 43 10.30 -6.98 -5.82
C LEU A 43 11.78 -6.62 -5.66
N GLU A 44 12.30 -5.67 -6.44
CA GLU A 44 13.67 -5.16 -6.25
C GLU A 44 13.87 -4.55 -4.85
N ILE A 45 12.91 -3.74 -4.38
CA ILE A 45 12.95 -3.16 -3.02
C ILE A 45 12.97 -4.27 -1.97
N GLN A 46 12.13 -5.30 -2.12
CA GLN A 46 12.07 -6.46 -1.22
C GLN A 46 13.42 -7.19 -1.13
N GLN A 47 14.07 -7.45 -2.27
CA GLN A 47 15.36 -8.13 -2.30
C GLN A 47 16.49 -7.26 -1.74
N ARG A 48 16.50 -5.95 -2.03
CA ARG A 48 17.45 -5.00 -1.43
C ARG A 48 17.31 -4.95 0.09
N TYR A 49 16.07 -4.93 0.60
CA TYR A 49 15.79 -4.98 2.04
C TYR A 49 16.30 -6.27 2.68
N LYS A 50 16.06 -7.43 2.03
CA LYS A 50 16.61 -8.72 2.48
C LYS A 50 18.14 -8.71 2.51
N GLY A 51 18.79 -8.18 1.47
CA GLY A 51 20.24 -8.07 1.43
C GLY A 51 20.80 -7.21 2.56
N ALA A 52 20.11 -6.12 2.91
CA ALA A 52 20.55 -5.19 3.95
C ALA A 52 20.26 -5.65 5.39
N THR A 53 19.19 -6.44 5.61
CA THR A 53 18.67 -6.75 6.96
C THR A 53 18.64 -8.24 7.29
N GLY A 54 18.77 -9.12 6.29
CA GLY A 54 18.52 -10.55 6.41
C GLY A 54 17.04 -10.94 6.41
N TYR A 55 16.11 -9.99 6.55
CA TYR A 55 14.68 -10.25 6.60
C TYR A 55 14.02 -10.09 5.23
N LEU A 56 13.23 -11.08 4.79
CA LEU A 56 12.44 -11.00 3.56
C LEU A 56 11.02 -10.55 3.89
N PRO A 57 10.64 -9.28 3.67
CA PRO A 57 9.31 -8.80 4.03
C PRO A 57 8.23 -9.39 3.13
N PHE A 58 7.05 -9.64 3.69
CA PHE A 58 5.87 -10.08 2.94
C PHE A 58 5.30 -8.94 2.09
N ILE A 59 4.95 -9.22 0.83
CA ILE A 59 4.29 -8.26 -0.07
C ILE A 59 2.78 -8.52 -0.02
N PHE A 60 2.03 -7.52 0.42
CA PHE A 60 0.58 -7.51 0.33
C PHE A 60 0.16 -6.95 -1.03
N GLU A 61 -0.64 -7.70 -1.79
CA GLU A 61 -1.22 -7.27 -3.07
C GLU A 61 -2.72 -7.58 -3.10
N GLY A 62 -3.46 -6.76 -3.85
CA GLY A 62 -4.90 -6.85 -3.95
C GLY A 62 -5.64 -6.19 -2.78
N SER A 63 -6.97 -6.22 -2.86
CA SER A 63 -7.85 -5.76 -1.80
C SER A 63 -8.97 -6.78 -1.59
N SER A 64 -9.40 -6.92 -0.34
CA SER A 64 -10.57 -7.74 -0.01
C SER A 64 -11.87 -6.95 -0.23
N PRO A 65 -13.03 -7.63 -0.33
CA PRO A 65 -14.32 -6.96 -0.23
C PRO A 65 -14.39 -6.07 1.02
N GLY A 66 -14.73 -4.80 0.84
CA GLY A 66 -15.05 -3.91 1.97
C GLY A 66 -16.37 -4.32 2.63
N ALA A 67 -16.66 -3.80 3.83
CA ALA A 67 -17.86 -4.15 4.60
C ALA A 67 -19.18 -4.00 3.81
N GLY A 68 -19.27 -3.00 2.93
CA GLY A 68 -20.41 -2.81 2.03
C GLY A 68 -20.60 -3.94 1.02
N ASN A 69 -19.51 -4.53 0.51
CA ASN A 69 -19.57 -5.63 -0.46
C ASN A 69 -19.63 -7.00 0.23
N PHE A 70 -19.00 -7.14 1.41
CA PHE A 70 -18.99 -8.38 2.18
C PHE A 70 -20.39 -8.75 2.72
N GLY A 71 -21.16 -7.75 3.14
CA GLY A 71 -22.50 -7.91 3.71
C GLY A 71 -22.67 -7.05 4.95
N TYR A 72 -23.80 -6.34 5.05
CA TYR A 72 -24.06 -5.40 6.14
C TYR A 72 -25.54 -5.39 6.53
N LEU A 73 -25.81 -5.13 7.82
CA LEU A 73 -27.18 -4.88 8.29
C LEU A 73 -27.59 -3.46 7.89
N ARG A 74 -28.71 -3.35 7.16
CA ARG A 74 -29.28 -2.05 6.74
C ARG A 74 -30.50 -1.70 7.58
N ILE A 75 -30.33 -0.76 8.51
CA ILE A 75 -31.43 -0.25 9.33
C ILE A 75 -32.33 0.66 8.46
N ARG A 76 -33.65 0.42 8.48
CA ARG A 76 -34.64 1.28 7.81
C ARG A 76 -35.56 1.89 8.86
N ARG A 77 -35.89 3.18 8.73
CA ARG A 77 -36.89 3.82 9.58
C ARG A 77 -38.27 3.25 9.23
N ARG A 78 -39.02 2.80 10.24
CA ARG A 78 -40.43 2.45 10.06
C ARG A 78 -41.23 3.74 9.86
N LEU A 79 -41.87 3.90 8.70
CA LEU A 79 -42.87 4.97 8.51
C LEU A 79 -44.10 4.60 9.36
N ALA A 80 -44.64 5.57 10.10
CA ALA A 80 -45.90 5.38 10.80
C ALA A 80 -47.03 5.22 9.75
N PRO A 81 -48.02 4.32 9.97
CA PRO A 81 -49.21 4.30 9.13
C PRO A 81 -49.98 5.62 9.29
N ASN A 82 -50.47 6.17 8.17
CA ASN A 82 -51.40 7.30 8.14
C ASN A 82 -52.75 6.91 8.73
#